data_AF-A0A2J0LPY8-F1
#
_entry.id   AF-A0A2J0LPY8-F1
#
_cell.length_a   1.000
_cell.length_b   1.000
_cell.length_c   1.000
_cell.angle_alpha   90.00
_cell.angle_beta   90.00
_cell.angle_gamma   90.00
#
_symmetry.space_group_name_H-M   'P 1'
#
loop_
_entity.id
_entity.type
_entity.pdbx_description
1 polymer ?
#
loop_
_entity_poly.entity_id
_entity_poly.type
_entity_poly.pdbx_seq_one_letter_code
_entity_poly.pdbx_strand_id
1 'polypeptide(L)'
;MKKYIIATTAVFVIFTLALVFAAPCFAQGDVIEKMGRKLGRGIVNMATGWIEIPKTIYDVSVETNPFTGVTYGALKGAGMTVVRTGAGVYDVVTFLFPAPADYMPILDPEFVLSR
;
A
#
# COMPACT_ATOMS: atom_id res chain seq x y z
N MET A 1 -6.94 9.77 -56.99
CA MET A 1 -7.88 9.60 -55.86
C MET A 1 -7.50 8.41 -54.97
N LYS A 2 -7.44 7.17 -55.48
CA LYS A 2 -7.08 5.96 -54.68
C LYS A 2 -5.77 6.06 -53.87
N LYS A 3 -4.72 6.66 -54.44
CA LYS A 3 -3.41 6.87 -53.77
C LYS A 3 -3.48 7.77 -52.53
N TYR A 4 -4.38 8.76 -52.50
CA TYR A 4 -4.58 9.62 -51.33
C TYR A 4 -5.43 8.92 -50.26
N ILE A 5 -6.40 8.11 -50.68
CA ILE A 5 -7.21 7.29 -49.77
C ILE A 5 -6.34 6.25 -49.05
N ILE A 6 -5.45 5.57 -49.77
CA ILE A 6 -4.52 4.59 -49.18
C ILE A 6 -3.58 5.29 -48.18
N ALA A 7 -3.05 6.46 -48.56
CA ALA A 7 -2.16 7.24 -47.68
C ALA A 7 -2.87 7.71 -46.40
N THR A 8 -4.12 8.21 -46.48
CA THR A 8 -4.87 8.63 -45.29
C THR A 8 -5.24 7.46 -44.40
N THR A 9 -5.64 6.31 -44.97
CA THR A 9 -5.88 5.10 -44.17
C THR A 9 -4.60 4.58 -43.52
N ALA A 10 -3.46 4.62 -44.19
CA ALA A 10 -2.19 4.19 -43.62
C ALA A 10 -1.76 5.09 -42.45
N VAL A 11 -1.91 6.41 -42.58
CA VAL A 11 -1.62 7.36 -41.49
C VAL A 11 -2.52 7.12 -40.29
N PHE A 12 -3.81 6.85 -40.51
CA PHE A 12 -4.76 6.56 -39.43
C PHE A 12 -4.44 5.24 -38.70
N VAL A 13 -4.02 4.21 -39.45
CA VAL A 13 -3.57 2.93 -38.88
C VAL A 13 -2.28 3.11 -38.06
N ILE A 14 -1.31 3.87 -38.56
CA ILE A 14 -0.07 4.15 -37.84
C ILE A 14 -0.35 4.94 -36.55
N PHE A 15 -1.24 5.93 -36.60
CA PHE A 15 -1.63 6.71 -35.44
C PHE A 15 -2.33 5.88 -34.36
N THR A 16 -3.26 5.00 -34.77
CA THR A 16 -3.96 4.10 -33.83
C THR A 16 -3.00 3.07 -33.22
N LEU A 17 -2.06 2.51 -34.00
CA LEU A 17 -0.99 1.67 -33.48
C LEU A 17 -0.10 2.41 -32.47
N ALA A 18 0.29 3.65 -32.76
CA ALA A 18 1.10 4.46 -31.84
C ALA A 18 0.40 4.70 -30.49
N LEU A 19 -0.93 4.91 -30.49
CA LEU A 19 -1.71 5.06 -29.25
C LEU A 19 -1.76 3.76 -28.42
N VAL A 20 -1.84 2.59 -29.07
CA VAL A 20 -1.84 1.28 -28.36
C VAL A 20 -0.49 1.03 -27.67
N PHE A 21 0.62 1.41 -28.30
CA PHE A 21 1.95 1.27 -27.69
C PHE A 21 2.25 2.32 -26.60
N ALA A 22 1.57 3.48 -26.61
CA ALA A 22 1.74 4.51 -25.58
C ALA A 22 0.93 4.24 -24.29
N ALA A 23 -0.17 3.50 -24.37
CA ALA A 23 -1.02 3.16 -23.22
C ALA A 23 -0.29 2.51 -22.01
N PRO A 24 0.60 1.51 -22.19
CA PRO A 24 1.32 0.91 -21.05
C PRO A 24 2.31 1.86 -20.36
N CYS A 25 2.79 2.90 -21.04
CA CYS A 25 3.72 3.89 -20.47
C CYS A 25 3.07 4.71 -19.33
N PHE A 26 1.80 5.09 -19.49
CA PHE A 26 1.07 5.84 -18.46
C PHE A 26 0.66 4.97 -17.27
N ALA A 27 0.33 3.69 -17.50
CA ALA A 27 0.00 2.75 -16.42
C ALA A 27 1.22 2.37 -15.56
N GLN A 28 2.42 2.37 -16.16
CA GLN A 28 3.64 1.97 -15.46
C GLN A 28 4.07 2.97 -14.37
N GLY A 29 3.80 4.27 -14.56
CA GLY A 29 4.10 5.29 -13.56
C GLY A 29 3.31 5.09 -12.25
N ASP A 30 2.01 4.80 -12.36
CA ASP A 30 1.12 4.54 -11.22
C ASP A 30 1.52 3.26 -10.46
N VAL A 31 1.88 2.20 -11.19
CA VAL A 31 2.28 0.92 -10.56
C VAL A 31 3.59 1.07 -9.77
N ILE A 32 4.59 1.77 -10.32
CA ILE A 32 5.87 1.99 -9.62
C ILE A 32 5.66 2.82 -8.34
N GLU A 33 4.79 3.83 -8.38
CA GLU A 33 4.43 4.62 -7.20
C GLU A 33 3.77 3.75 -6.12
N LYS A 34 2.80 2.92 -6.52
CA LYS A 34 2.10 1.99 -5.62
C LYS A 34 3.04 0.96 -4.99
N MET A 35 3.97 0.40 -5.76
CA MET A 35 5.02 -0.49 -5.26
C MET A 35 5.90 0.21 -4.22
N GLY A 36 6.33 1.45 -4.52
CA GLY A 36 7.14 2.27 -3.61
C GLY A 36 6.40 2.59 -2.31
N ARG A 37 5.12 2.96 -2.40
CA ARG A 37 4.25 3.22 -1.24
C ARG A 37 4.05 1.97 -0.38
N LYS A 38 3.83 0.80 -0.99
CA LYS A 38 3.76 -0.49 -0.28
C LYS A 38 5.06 -0.83 0.44
N LEU A 39 6.20 -0.66 -0.21
CA LEU A 39 7.51 -0.88 0.41
C LEU A 39 7.73 0.07 1.60
N GLY A 40 7.46 1.37 1.40
CA GLY A 40 7.58 2.38 2.45
C GLY A 40 6.69 2.08 3.66
N ARG A 41 5.43 1.71 3.41
CA ARG A 41 4.52 1.22 4.46
C ARG A 41 5.06 0.01 5.19
N GLY A 42 5.58 -0.97 4.46
CA GLY A 42 6.15 -2.17 5.02
C GLY A 42 7.31 -1.87 5.99
N ILE A 43 8.24 -1.02 5.57
CA ILE A 43 9.39 -0.59 6.38
C ILE A 43 8.92 0.16 7.63
N VAL A 44 8.00 1.12 7.48
CA VAL A 44 7.49 1.92 8.60
C VAL A 44 6.80 1.03 9.63
N ASN A 45 5.89 0.14 9.20
CA ASN A 45 5.17 -0.75 10.10
C ASN A 45 6.09 -1.76 10.80
N MET A 46 7.14 -2.22 10.12
CA MET A 46 8.16 -3.07 10.73
C MET A 46 8.95 -2.33 11.82
N ALA A 47 9.39 -1.09 11.53
CA ALA A 47 10.20 -0.29 12.45
C ALA A 47 9.40 0.29 13.62
N THR A 48 8.11 0.59 13.41
CA THR A 48 7.27 1.30 14.38
C THR A 48 6.22 0.42 15.05
N GLY A 49 6.11 -0.86 14.71
CA GLY A 49 5.09 -1.77 15.25
C GLY A 49 5.06 -1.87 16.78
N TRP A 50 6.19 -1.64 17.45
CA TRP A 50 6.27 -1.63 18.93
C TRP A 50 5.48 -0.47 19.57
N ILE A 51 5.20 0.60 18.83
CA ILE A 51 4.39 1.75 19.29
C ILE A 51 2.93 1.34 19.57
N GLU A 52 2.47 0.21 19.03
CA GLU A 52 1.16 -0.36 19.38
C GLU A 52 1.01 -0.65 20.88
N ILE A 53 2.10 -0.96 21.57
CA ILE A 53 2.07 -1.23 23.02
C ILE A 53 1.68 0.02 23.81
N PRO A 54 2.45 1.13 23.80
CA PRO A 54 2.08 2.33 24.54
C PRO A 54 0.76 2.93 24.04
N LYS A 55 0.47 2.86 22.74
CA LYS A 55 -0.78 3.34 22.16
C LYS A 55 -1.99 2.60 22.74
N THR A 56 -1.95 1.27 22.73
CA THR A 56 -3.05 0.45 23.23
C THR A 56 -3.20 0.56 24.75
N ILE A 57 -2.10 0.69 25.50
CA ILE A 57 -2.14 0.98 26.94
C ILE A 57 -2.89 2.28 27.20
N TYR A 58 -2.56 3.35 26.46
CA TYR A 58 -3.23 4.64 26.59
C TYR A 58 -4.71 4.55 26.24
N ASP A 59 -5.05 4.00 25.07
CA ASP A 59 -6.43 3.91 24.60
C ASP A 59 -7.31 3.11 25.59
N VAL A 60 -6.85 1.94 26.05
CA VAL A 60 -7.57 1.13 27.05
C VAL A 60 -7.63 1.81 28.42
N SER A 61 -6.60 2.57 28.79
CA SER A 61 -6.60 3.33 30.06
C SER A 61 -7.68 4.41 30.05
N VAL A 62 -7.85 5.11 28.92
CA VAL A 62 -8.85 6.17 28.74
C VAL A 62 -10.26 5.58 28.65
N GLU A 63 -10.42 4.45 27.97
CA GLU A 63 -11.73 3.79 27.81
C GLU A 63 -12.23 3.12 29.09
N THR A 64 -11.33 2.58 29.92
CA THR A 64 -11.71 1.76 31.08
C THR A 64 -11.14 2.31 32.38
N ASN A 65 -9.84 2.08 32.64
CA ASN A 65 -9.11 2.60 33.79
C ASN A 65 -7.61 2.31 33.62
N PRO A 66 -6.71 3.04 34.32
CA PRO A 66 -5.27 2.86 34.18
C PRO A 66 -4.77 1.44 34.48
N PHE A 67 -5.35 0.75 35.47
CA PHE A 67 -4.91 -0.60 35.84
C PHE A 67 -5.19 -1.62 34.73
N THR A 68 -6.37 -1.54 34.11
CA THR A 68 -6.75 -2.37 32.97
C THR A 68 -5.95 -2.00 31.73
N GLY A 69 -5.67 -0.71 31.52
CA GLY A 69 -4.83 -0.27 30.41
C GLY A 69 -3.40 -0.80 30.48
N VAL A 70 -2.76 -0.78 31.66
CA VAL A 70 -1.40 -1.31 31.83
C VAL A 70 -1.36 -2.84 31.68
N THR A 71 -2.40 -3.55 32.11
CA THR A 71 -2.42 -5.03 32.05
C THR A 71 -2.97 -5.55 30.71
N TYR A 72 -4.26 -5.36 30.47
CA TYR A 72 -4.92 -5.79 29.24
C TYR A 72 -4.46 -5.00 28.02
N GLY A 73 -4.27 -3.68 28.15
CA GLY A 73 -3.78 -2.85 27.06
C GLY A 73 -2.35 -3.21 26.63
N ALA A 74 -1.47 -3.62 27.56
CA ALA A 74 -0.14 -4.11 27.19
C ALA A 74 -0.19 -5.45 26.44
N LEU A 75 -1.03 -6.39 26.87
CA LEU A 75 -1.20 -7.68 26.18
C LEU A 75 -1.81 -7.51 24.79
N LYS A 76 -2.87 -6.70 24.68
CA LYS A 76 -3.49 -6.36 23.40
C LYS A 76 -2.50 -5.64 22.48
N GLY A 77 -1.75 -4.68 23.02
CA GLY A 77 -0.72 -3.94 22.30
C GLY A 77 0.42 -4.84 21.79
N ALA A 78 0.86 -5.81 22.59
CA ALA A 78 1.86 -6.79 22.15
C ALA A 78 1.35 -7.65 20.99
N GLY A 79 0.09 -8.09 21.04
CA GLY A 79 -0.55 -8.79 19.91
C GLY A 79 -0.61 -7.92 18.65
N MET A 80 -1.01 -6.65 18.80
CA MET A 80 -1.06 -5.68 17.71
C MET A 80 0.33 -5.38 17.11
N THR A 81 1.38 -5.33 17.94
CA THR A 81 2.77 -5.21 17.47
C THR A 81 3.13 -6.37 16.55
N VAL A 82 2.85 -7.62 16.95
CA VAL A 82 3.16 -8.79 16.13
C VAL A 82 2.42 -8.74 14.80
N VAL A 83 1.12 -8.42 14.82
CA VAL A 83 0.31 -8.29 13.60
C VAL A 83 0.87 -7.20 12.69
N ARG A 84 1.23 -6.04 13.23
CA ARG A 84 1.70 -4.90 12.45
C ARG A 84 3.11 -5.09 11.90
N THR A 85 4.03 -5.61 12.69
CA THR A 85 5.37 -5.97 12.22
C THR A 85 5.29 -7.09 11.18
N GLY A 86 4.43 -8.09 11.38
CA GLY A 86 4.18 -9.16 10.41
C GLY A 86 3.61 -8.65 9.08
N ALA A 87 2.62 -7.76 9.12
CA ALA A 87 2.10 -7.09 7.93
C ALA A 87 3.19 -6.24 7.24
N GLY A 88 4.06 -5.60 8.03
CA GLY A 88 5.23 -4.87 7.51
C GLY A 88 6.20 -5.76 6.75
N VAL A 89 6.56 -6.92 7.32
CA VAL A 89 7.39 -7.93 6.66
C VAL A 89 6.73 -8.45 5.39
N TYR A 90 5.43 -8.74 5.44
CA TYR A 90 4.67 -9.15 4.27
C TYR A 90 4.74 -8.10 3.16
N ASP A 91 4.51 -6.82 3.47
CA ASP A 91 4.54 -5.75 2.48
C ASP A 91 5.93 -5.56 1.87
N VAL A 92 6.99 -5.67 2.67
CA VAL A 92 8.39 -5.60 2.19
C VAL A 92 8.74 -6.80 1.30
N VAL A 93 8.34 -8.02 1.64
CA VAL A 93 8.65 -9.22 0.84
C VAL A 93 7.84 -9.22 -0.46
N THR A 94 6.60 -8.74 -0.41
CA THR A 94 5.67 -8.81 -1.53
C THR A 94 5.54 -7.49 -2.30
N PHE A 95 6.40 -6.50 -2.07
CA PHE A 95 6.22 -5.14 -2.60
C PHE A 95 6.18 -5.06 -4.14
N LEU A 96 6.80 -6.02 -4.84
CA LEU A 96 6.77 -6.12 -6.30
C LEU A 96 5.49 -6.76 -6.84
N PHE A 97 4.71 -7.39 -5.97
CA PHE A 97 3.49 -8.09 -6.32
C PHE A 97 2.26 -7.26 -5.92
N PRO A 98 1.23 -7.20 -6.77
CA PRO A 98 -0.04 -6.53 -6.47
C PRO A 98 -0.91 -7.39 -5.54
N ALA A 99 -0.33 -7.87 -4.43
CA ALA A 99 -0.98 -8.68 -3.40
C ALA A 99 -0.84 -7.97 -2.05
N PRO A 100 -1.88 -7.38 -1.46
CA PRO A 100 -3.29 -7.47 -1.87
C PRO A 100 -3.56 -6.62 -3.11
N ALA A 101 -4.73 -6.84 -3.74
CA ALA A 101 -5.06 -6.23 -5.03
C ALA A 101 -4.83 -4.71 -5.01
N ASP A 102 -4.23 -4.20 -6.08
CA ASP A 102 -3.89 -2.77 -6.21
C ASP A 102 -3.00 -2.20 -5.08
N TYR A 103 -2.15 -3.04 -4.47
CA TYR A 103 -1.19 -2.63 -3.42
C TYR A 103 -1.85 -2.06 -2.15
N MET A 104 -3.14 -2.35 -1.95
CA MET A 104 -3.90 -1.86 -0.80
C MET A 104 -3.28 -2.29 0.54
N PRO A 105 -3.44 -1.48 1.60
CA PRO A 105 -2.98 -1.86 2.93
C PRO A 105 -3.78 -3.02 3.51
N ILE A 106 -3.09 -3.96 4.15
CA ILE A 106 -3.71 -5.09 4.86
C ILE A 106 -4.29 -4.65 6.21
N LEU A 107 -3.65 -3.66 6.83
CA LEU A 107 -4.05 -3.10 8.10
C LEU A 107 -4.59 -1.69 7.89
N ASP A 108 -5.71 -1.41 8.55
CA ASP A 108 -6.27 -0.08 8.71
C ASP A 108 -6.15 0.32 10.18
N PRO A 109 -5.60 1.50 10.52
CA PRO A 109 -4.96 2.48 9.65
C PRO A 109 -3.67 1.96 8.99
N GLU A 110 -3.29 2.59 7.87
CA GLU A 110 -2.15 2.17 7.04
C GLU A 110 -0.82 2.14 7.80
N PHE A 111 -0.60 3.14 8.65
CA PHE A 111 0.56 3.28 9.52
C PHE A 111 0.15 3.27 10.99
N VAL A 112 1.10 2.96 11.89
CA VAL A 112 0.86 3.01 13.34
C VAL A 112 0.35 4.37 13.82
N LEU A 113 0.93 5.44 13.26
CA LEU A 113 0.72 6.81 13.69
C LEU A 113 -0.39 7.55 12.92
N SER A 114 -0.89 6.97 11.82
CA SER A 114 -2.07 7.51 11.15
C SER A 114 -3.33 7.16 11.95
N ARG A 115 -4.22 8.13 12.10
CA ARG A 115 -5.56 7.98 12.69
C ARG A 115 -6.61 8.34 11.64
#